data_AF-A0A1S9N535-F1
#
_entry.id   AF-A0A1S9N535-F1
#
_cell.length_a   1.000
_cell.length_b   1.000
_cell.length_c   1.000
_cell.angle_alpha   90.00
_cell.angle_beta   90.00
_cell.angle_gamma   90.00
#
_symmetry.space_group_name_H-M   'P 1'
#
loop_
_entity.id
_entity.type
_entity.pdbx_description
1 polymer ?
#
loop_
_entity_poly.entity_id
_entity_poly.type
_entity_poly.pdbx_seq_one_letter_code
_entity_poly.pdbx_strand_id
1 'polypeptide(L)'
;MPNNKVLKSLRYILLAIFLIHSTVEAYLHQLLGGGKEPSIHALCPYGGLESLYNLIFGGTFIDKIFSGTIIIFVITLIIALIFRRSFCGLICPFGALQEFFGIIGKKLFRKRFSMPEKVDKHLRYLKYFVLLVTLYFAWNAAGLWVNSYDPWAAYGHVSAGIESLIDEYLIGFIILIVILIGSLLYDRFFCKYLCPMGAVYGIVSKLSPAKITRNENTCVNCGICNKNCPVNIKVSELKEIKSAECINCQSCILSCPKNNTLEFKISNKSIKPVFVLSLVFVLFFGGIGITKLMGIYEITLPPITSETKINPEEIKGYMTLEELSIGLSTDINEVYKKLDLPESILKDTKLKDIKNTIPDFDVEGAREKLR
;
A
#
# COMPACT_ATOMS: atom_id res chain seq x y z
N MET A 1 14.47 -27.19 12.60
CA MET A 1 13.14 -27.78 12.79
C MET A 1 12.36 -27.73 11.48
N PRO A 2 11.80 -28.86 11.00
CA PRO A 2 11.09 -28.93 9.72
C PRO A 2 9.94 -27.91 9.64
N ASN A 3 9.12 -27.80 10.69
CA ASN A 3 7.95 -26.92 10.72
C ASN A 3 8.29 -25.43 10.59
N ASN A 4 9.45 -24.98 11.08
CA ASN A 4 9.86 -23.57 10.96
C ASN A 4 10.23 -23.19 9.52
N LYS A 5 10.81 -24.12 8.75
CA LYS A 5 11.12 -23.90 7.33
C LYS A 5 9.82 -23.78 6.53
N VAL A 6 8.87 -24.70 6.74
CA VAL A 6 7.56 -24.69 6.09
C VAL A 6 6.84 -23.38 6.36
N LEU A 7 6.78 -22.94 7.62
CA LEU A 7 6.07 -21.70 7.97
C LEU A 7 6.76 -20.44 7.43
N LYS A 8 8.10 -20.44 7.36
CA LYS A 8 8.85 -19.35 6.71
C LYS A 8 8.54 -19.29 5.21
N SER A 9 8.50 -20.44 4.53
CA SER A 9 8.10 -20.51 3.12
C SER A 9 6.65 -20.07 2.92
N LEU A 10 5.73 -20.52 3.78
CA LEU A 10 4.32 -20.13 3.73
C LEU A 10 4.14 -18.62 3.79
N ARG A 11 4.86 -17.93 4.70
CA ARG A 11 4.84 -16.46 4.76
C ARG A 11 5.23 -15.81 3.42
N TYR A 12 6.31 -16.27 2.79
CA TYR A 12 6.75 -15.71 1.52
C TYR A 12 5.79 -16.02 0.38
N ILE A 13 5.19 -17.22 0.35
CA ILE A 13 4.17 -17.60 -0.61
C ILE A 13 2.96 -16.67 -0.47
N LEU A 14 2.47 -16.45 0.75
CA LEU A 14 1.35 -15.54 0.99
C LEU A 14 1.67 -14.11 0.54
N LEU A 15 2.84 -13.57 0.90
CA LEU A 15 3.28 -12.25 0.45
C LEU A 15 3.38 -12.15 -1.09
N ALA A 16 3.81 -13.22 -1.76
CA ALA A 16 3.84 -13.28 -3.22
C ALA A 16 2.42 -13.29 -3.81
N ILE A 17 1.50 -14.07 -3.23
CA ILE A 17 0.10 -14.13 -3.67
C ILE A 17 -0.54 -12.74 -3.60
N PHE A 18 -0.39 -12.02 -2.49
CA PHE A 18 -0.95 -10.67 -2.38
C PHE A 18 -0.31 -9.68 -3.34
N LEU A 19 1.01 -9.74 -3.50
CA LEU A 19 1.68 -8.87 -4.45
C LEU A 19 1.15 -9.12 -5.87
N ILE A 20 1.11 -10.39 -6.30
CA ILE A 20 0.59 -10.77 -7.63
C ILE A 20 -0.86 -10.34 -7.78
N HIS A 21 -1.72 -10.62 -6.79
CA HIS A 21 -3.12 -10.21 -6.83
C HIS A 21 -3.23 -8.70 -6.99
N SER A 22 -2.57 -7.88 -6.16
CA SER A 22 -2.59 -6.42 -6.30
C SER A 22 -2.04 -5.93 -7.64
N THR A 23 -1.04 -6.60 -8.21
CA THR A 23 -0.53 -6.27 -9.55
C THR A 23 -1.54 -6.60 -10.64
N VAL A 24 -2.23 -7.75 -10.54
CA VAL A 24 -3.27 -8.15 -11.50
C VAL A 24 -4.46 -7.20 -11.42
N GLU A 25 -4.93 -6.86 -10.22
CA GLU A 25 -6.00 -5.88 -10.01
C GLU A 25 -5.62 -4.51 -10.59
N ALA A 26 -4.39 -4.03 -10.33
CA ALA A 26 -3.91 -2.78 -10.91
C ALA A 26 -3.86 -2.82 -12.45
N TYR A 27 -3.40 -3.94 -13.02
CA TYR A 27 -3.39 -4.15 -14.47
C TYR A 27 -4.81 -4.14 -15.06
N LEU A 28 -5.72 -4.90 -14.45
CA LEU A 28 -7.12 -4.98 -14.87
C LEU A 28 -7.83 -3.63 -14.69
N HIS A 29 -7.52 -2.86 -13.65
CA HIS A 29 -8.02 -1.49 -13.48
C HIS A 29 -7.62 -0.59 -14.65
N GLN A 30 -6.37 -0.68 -15.13
CA GLN A 30 -5.94 0.07 -16.31
C GLN A 30 -6.66 -0.40 -17.59
N LEU A 31 -6.93 -1.69 -17.72
CA LEU A 31 -7.56 -2.28 -18.90
C LEU A 31 -9.09 -2.17 -18.94
N LEU A 32 -9.77 -2.25 -17.80
CA LEU A 32 -11.22 -2.35 -17.69
C LEU A 32 -11.85 -1.06 -17.13
N GLY A 33 -11.05 -0.19 -16.49
CA GLY A 33 -11.52 1.05 -15.88
C GLY A 33 -11.96 0.89 -14.42
N GLY A 34 -12.03 2.00 -13.70
CA GLY A 34 -12.23 1.99 -12.24
C GLY A 34 -13.64 1.66 -11.73
N GLY A 35 -14.62 1.60 -12.63
CA GLY A 35 -15.97 1.11 -12.30
C GLY A 35 -16.07 -0.42 -12.25
N LYS A 36 -15.15 -1.13 -12.92
CA LYS A 36 -15.15 -2.61 -12.99
C LYS A 36 -14.17 -3.23 -12.00
N GLU A 37 -12.99 -2.64 -11.89
CA GLU A 37 -11.90 -3.18 -11.08
C GLU A 37 -11.33 -2.11 -10.15
N PRO A 38 -10.96 -2.46 -8.91
CA PRO A 38 -10.48 -1.52 -7.91
C PRO A 38 -9.11 -0.95 -8.28
N SER A 39 -8.89 0.33 -7.98
CA SER A 39 -7.57 0.92 -8.13
C SER A 39 -6.61 0.34 -7.09
N ILE A 40 -5.30 0.44 -7.37
CA ILE A 40 -4.29 -0.06 -6.43
C ILE A 40 -4.30 0.69 -5.08
N HIS A 41 -4.82 1.93 -5.07
CA HIS A 41 -5.07 2.71 -3.87
C HIS A 41 -6.24 2.20 -3.05
N ALA A 42 -7.30 1.72 -3.71
CA ALA A 42 -8.46 1.17 -3.02
C ALA A 42 -8.10 -0.06 -2.17
N LEU A 43 -7.05 -0.79 -2.56
CA LEU A 43 -6.50 -1.94 -1.83
C LEU A 43 -5.46 -1.55 -0.75
N CYS A 44 -5.13 -0.27 -0.60
CA CYS A 44 -4.11 0.22 0.30
C CYS A 44 -4.74 0.96 1.50
N PRO A 45 -4.41 0.60 2.76
CA PRO A 45 -4.92 1.32 3.93
C PRO A 45 -4.44 2.78 4.01
N TYR A 46 -3.44 3.17 3.20
CA TYR A 46 -2.96 4.55 3.15
C TYR A 46 -4.03 5.51 2.63
N GLY A 47 -4.85 5.10 1.66
CA GLY A 47 -5.97 5.93 1.19
C GLY A 47 -6.88 6.32 2.36
N GLY A 48 -7.27 5.34 3.18
CA GLY A 48 -8.12 5.58 4.35
C GLY A 48 -7.53 6.57 5.37
N LEU A 49 -6.19 6.69 5.47
CA LEU A 49 -5.55 7.69 6.33
C LEU A 49 -5.79 9.12 5.83
N GLU A 50 -5.71 9.33 4.52
CA GLU A 50 -5.97 10.65 3.89
C GLU A 50 -7.46 10.99 3.98
N SER A 51 -8.32 9.99 3.72
CA SER A 51 -9.78 10.10 3.76
C SER A 51 -10.34 10.38 5.16
N LEU A 52 -9.70 9.84 6.19
CA LEU A 52 -10.16 9.97 7.58
C LEU A 52 -10.28 11.45 7.99
N TYR A 53 -9.39 12.30 7.48
CA TYR A 53 -9.44 13.73 7.76
C TYR A 53 -10.72 14.37 7.20
N ASN A 54 -11.03 14.12 5.93
CA ASN A 54 -12.24 14.62 5.28
C ASN A 54 -13.51 14.14 6.00
N LEU A 55 -13.52 12.89 6.48
CA LEU A 55 -14.64 12.34 7.23
C LEU A 55 -14.86 13.04 8.59
N ILE A 56 -13.78 13.35 9.32
CA ILE A 56 -13.87 13.90 10.68
C ILE A 56 -14.15 15.41 10.65
N PHE A 57 -13.54 16.15 9.72
CA PHE A 57 -13.54 17.62 9.74
C PHE A 57 -14.30 18.28 8.58
N GLY A 58 -14.50 17.58 7.45
CA GLY A 58 -15.12 18.14 6.26
C GLY A 58 -16.65 18.14 6.27
N GLY A 59 -17.30 17.35 7.13
CA GLY A 59 -18.76 17.29 7.27
C GLY A 59 -19.53 16.75 6.03
N THR A 60 -18.85 16.57 4.90
CA THR A 60 -19.38 16.01 3.67
C THR A 60 -19.11 14.52 3.61
N PHE A 61 -20.17 13.71 3.51
CA PHE A 61 -20.09 12.31 3.07
C PHE A 61 -19.60 12.32 1.61
N ILE A 62 -18.29 12.33 1.40
CA ILE A 62 -17.69 12.33 0.06
C ILE A 62 -17.70 10.88 -0.48
N ASP A 63 -17.91 10.79 -1.80
CA ASP A 63 -18.31 9.64 -2.60
C ASP A 63 -17.80 8.24 -2.20
N LYS A 64 -18.66 7.26 -2.47
CA LYS A 64 -18.64 5.84 -2.06
C LYS A 64 -17.31 5.08 -2.21
N ILE A 65 -16.35 5.59 -2.98
CA ILE A 65 -14.95 5.14 -3.12
C ILE A 65 -14.22 5.13 -1.76
N PHE A 66 -14.64 5.99 -0.82
CA PHE A 66 -13.99 6.14 0.48
C PHE A 66 -14.32 5.04 1.49
N SER A 67 -15.45 4.33 1.34
CA SER A 67 -15.91 3.36 2.33
C SER A 67 -14.93 2.18 2.51
N GLY A 68 -14.53 1.54 1.40
CA GLY A 68 -13.62 0.39 1.44
C GLY A 68 -12.24 0.72 1.99
N THR A 69 -11.64 1.84 1.59
CA THR A 69 -10.30 2.25 2.06
C THR A 69 -10.29 2.56 3.56
N ILE A 70 -11.33 3.22 4.07
CA ILE A 70 -11.50 3.48 5.51
C ILE A 70 -11.70 2.17 6.28
N ILE A 71 -12.47 1.22 5.74
CA ILE A 71 -12.65 -0.10 6.36
C ILE A 71 -11.33 -0.85 6.44
N ILE A 72 -10.55 -0.92 5.35
CA ILE A 72 -9.22 -1.56 5.36
C ILE A 72 -8.32 -0.85 6.38
N PHE A 73 -8.33 0.48 6.41
CA PHE A 73 -7.58 1.27 7.39
C PHE A 73 -7.96 0.91 8.84
N VAL A 74 -9.25 0.84 9.17
CA VAL A 74 -9.72 0.47 10.52
C VAL A 74 -9.35 -0.97 10.88
N ILE A 75 -9.57 -1.93 9.97
CA ILE A 75 -9.21 -3.34 10.18
C ILE A 75 -7.70 -3.47 10.45
N THR A 76 -6.89 -2.78 9.65
CA THR A 76 -5.43 -2.82 9.81
C THR A 76 -4.93 -2.09 11.06
N LEU A 77 -5.64 -1.05 11.52
CA LEU A 77 -5.41 -0.44 12.83
C LEU A 77 -5.72 -1.41 13.99
N ILE A 78 -6.83 -2.15 13.92
CA ILE A 78 -7.17 -3.18 14.92
C ILE A 78 -6.10 -4.27 14.94
N ILE A 79 -5.64 -4.72 13.78
CA ILE A 79 -4.51 -5.65 13.66
C ILE A 79 -3.25 -5.03 14.27
N ALA A 80 -2.98 -3.75 14.02
CA ALA A 80 -1.85 -3.02 14.60
C ALA A 80 -1.89 -2.95 16.13
N LEU A 81 -3.09 -2.82 16.70
CA LEU A 81 -3.33 -2.78 18.13
C LEU A 81 -3.13 -4.16 18.77
N ILE A 82 -3.61 -5.23 18.14
CA ILE A 82 -3.56 -6.59 18.75
C ILE A 82 -2.21 -7.28 18.47
N PHE A 83 -1.72 -7.19 17.23
CA PHE A 83 -0.57 -7.96 16.74
C PHE A 83 0.63 -7.08 16.33
N ARG A 84 0.68 -5.82 16.79
CA ARG A 84 1.65 -4.82 16.31
C ARG A 84 1.58 -4.67 14.79
N ARG A 85 2.64 -4.18 14.14
CA ARG A 85 2.69 -3.92 12.68
C ARG A 85 2.71 -5.18 11.80
N SER A 86 2.00 -6.25 12.18
CA SER A 86 1.96 -7.54 11.48
C SER A 86 1.42 -7.44 10.07
N PHE A 87 0.48 -6.52 9.77
CA PHE A 87 0.01 -6.26 8.41
C PHE A 87 1.19 -5.99 7.45
N CYS A 88 2.14 -5.13 7.83
CA CYS A 88 3.32 -4.83 7.02
C CYS A 88 4.21 -6.06 6.77
N GLY A 89 4.27 -6.99 7.73
CA GLY A 89 5.14 -8.16 7.69
C GLY A 89 4.53 -9.41 7.06
N LEU A 90 3.19 -9.48 6.97
CA LEU A 90 2.44 -10.68 6.62
C LEU A 90 1.47 -10.52 5.43
N ILE A 91 0.96 -9.31 5.15
CA ILE A 91 -0.09 -9.08 4.13
C ILE A 91 0.31 -8.00 3.11
N CYS A 92 0.89 -6.90 3.56
CA CYS A 92 1.12 -5.70 2.72
C CYS A 92 1.91 -6.00 1.43
N PRO A 93 1.31 -5.77 0.23
CA PRO A 93 1.95 -6.08 -1.05
C PRO A 93 3.15 -5.16 -1.33
N PHE A 94 3.06 -3.86 -1.02
CA PHE A 94 4.21 -2.96 -1.17
C PHE A 94 5.38 -3.32 -0.23
N GLY A 95 5.05 -3.87 0.94
CA GLY A 95 6.01 -4.45 1.85
C GLY A 95 6.67 -5.72 1.30
N ALA A 96 5.89 -6.58 0.66
CA ALA A 96 6.36 -7.77 -0.04
C ALA A 96 7.34 -7.40 -1.16
N LEU A 97 6.97 -6.42 -2.00
CA LEU A 97 7.81 -5.92 -3.09
C LEU A 97 9.21 -5.52 -2.59
N GLN A 98 9.28 -4.71 -1.54
CA GLN A 98 10.55 -4.32 -0.93
C GLN A 98 11.34 -5.49 -0.34
N GLU A 99 10.67 -6.49 0.25
CA GLU A 99 11.35 -7.66 0.81
C GLU A 99 11.91 -8.58 -0.29
N PHE A 100 11.20 -8.73 -1.42
CA PHE A 100 11.70 -9.47 -2.57
C PHE A 100 12.90 -8.77 -3.22
N PHE A 101 12.85 -7.44 -3.37
CA PHE A 101 14.02 -6.67 -3.80
C PHE A 101 15.21 -6.84 -2.84
N GLY A 102 14.98 -6.83 -1.52
CA GLY A 102 16.03 -7.15 -0.53
C GLY A 102 16.64 -8.54 -0.71
N ILE A 103 15.82 -9.55 -1.01
CA ILE A 103 16.30 -10.91 -1.31
C ILE A 103 17.15 -10.93 -2.59
N ILE A 104 16.69 -10.26 -3.66
CA ILE A 104 17.42 -10.13 -4.93
C ILE A 104 18.75 -9.42 -4.69
N GLY A 105 18.74 -8.29 -3.98
CA GLY A 105 19.94 -7.53 -3.65
C GLY A 105 20.95 -8.33 -2.84
N LYS A 106 20.50 -9.08 -1.83
CA LYS A 106 21.37 -9.99 -1.07
C LYS A 106 22.02 -11.06 -1.97
N LYS A 107 21.30 -11.58 -2.96
CA LYS A 107 21.82 -12.56 -3.93
C LYS A 107 22.80 -11.90 -4.90
N LEU A 108 22.48 -10.70 -5.39
CA LEU A 108 23.29 -9.94 -6.35
C LEU A 108 24.61 -9.46 -5.74
N PHE A 109 24.58 -8.82 -4.58
CA PHE A 109 25.76 -8.26 -3.91
C PHE A 109 26.47 -9.26 -2.98
N ARG A 110 25.93 -10.48 -2.81
CA ARG A 110 26.41 -11.53 -1.89
C ARG A 110 26.59 -11.06 -0.44
N LYS A 111 26.03 -9.90 -0.10
CA LYS A 111 26.13 -9.24 1.20
C LYS A 111 24.79 -8.61 1.52
N ARG A 112 24.46 -8.57 2.81
CA ARG A 112 23.34 -7.80 3.32
C ARG A 112 23.88 -6.48 3.84
N PHE A 113 23.55 -5.36 3.21
CA PHE A 113 23.91 -4.06 3.76
C PHE A 113 22.99 -3.75 4.95
N SER A 114 23.59 -3.20 6.00
CA SER A 114 22.87 -2.70 7.16
C SER A 114 23.29 -1.27 7.38
N MET A 115 22.31 -0.37 7.49
CA MET A 115 22.56 1.03 7.76
C MET A 115 23.26 1.18 9.13
N PRO A 116 24.33 2.00 9.24
CA PRO A 116 24.96 2.26 10.53
C PRO A 116 23.93 2.77 11.54
N GLU A 117 23.99 2.27 12.78
CA GLU A 117 22.96 2.49 13.80
C GLU A 117 22.68 3.97 14.10
N LYS A 118 23.73 4.81 14.11
CA LYS A 118 23.59 6.25 14.30
C LYS A 118 22.75 6.90 13.20
N VAL A 119 22.98 6.53 11.94
CA VAL A 119 22.24 7.06 10.79
C VAL A 119 20.82 6.48 10.75
N ASP A 120 20.71 5.17 10.94
CA ASP A 120 19.45 4.45 10.94
C ASP A 120 18.45 5.00 11.98
N LYS A 121 18.93 5.33 13.19
CA LYS A 121 18.09 5.90 14.25
C LYS A 121 17.45 7.23 13.83
N HIS A 122 18.20 8.13 13.19
CA HIS A 122 17.69 9.44 12.77
C HIS A 122 16.80 9.32 11.54
N LEU A 123 17.19 8.53 10.55
CA LEU A 123 16.39 8.31 9.35
C LEU A 123 15.02 7.69 9.65
N ARG A 124 14.89 6.86 10.71
CA ARG A 124 13.60 6.32 11.15
C ARG A 124 12.59 7.39 11.58
N TYR A 125 13.04 8.61 11.91
CA TYR A 125 12.14 9.72 12.23
C TYR A 125 11.55 10.39 10.97
N LEU A 126 12.18 10.21 9.81
CA LEU A 126 11.74 10.86 8.57
C LEU A 126 10.31 10.44 8.17
N LYS A 127 9.89 9.19 8.42
CA LYS A 127 8.51 8.77 8.16
C LYS A 127 7.47 9.50 9.00
N TYR A 128 7.85 10.02 10.17
CA TYR A 128 6.97 10.84 11.00
C TYR A 128 6.90 12.27 10.47
N PHE A 129 8.01 12.79 9.93
CA PHE A 129 7.99 14.03 9.18
C PHE A 129 7.10 13.91 7.92
N VAL A 130 7.25 12.84 7.13
CA VAL A 130 6.36 12.56 5.99
C VAL A 130 4.90 12.48 6.45
N LEU A 131 4.60 11.78 7.56
CA LEU A 131 3.25 11.75 8.12
C LEU A 131 2.71 13.15 8.47
N LEU A 132 3.51 14.00 9.11
CA LEU A 132 3.09 15.37 9.44
C LEU A 132 2.82 16.20 8.18
N VAL A 133 3.68 16.07 7.17
CA VAL A 133 3.50 16.72 5.86
C VAL A 133 2.23 16.21 5.18
N THR A 134 1.99 14.89 5.16
CA THR A 134 0.75 14.28 4.66
C THR A 134 -0.48 14.85 5.34
N LEU A 135 -0.50 14.93 6.67
CA LEU A 135 -1.64 15.46 7.41
C LEU A 135 -1.83 16.97 7.18
N TYR A 136 -0.75 17.74 7.08
CA TYR A 136 -0.80 19.18 6.81
C TYR A 136 -1.34 19.48 5.42
N PHE A 137 -0.88 18.80 4.38
CA PHE A 137 -1.39 19.05 3.03
C PHE A 137 -2.76 18.43 2.81
N ALA A 138 -3.09 17.29 3.44
CA ALA A 138 -4.45 16.76 3.47
C ALA A 138 -5.43 17.78 4.11
N TRP A 139 -4.98 18.54 5.12
CA TRP A 139 -5.75 19.63 5.71
C TRP A 139 -6.10 20.74 4.71
N ASN A 140 -5.14 21.12 3.85
CA ASN A 140 -5.28 22.28 2.96
C ASN A 140 -5.87 21.94 1.58
N ALA A 141 -5.62 20.74 1.07
CA ALA A 141 -5.90 20.38 -0.32
C ALA A 141 -7.27 19.75 -0.57
N ALA A 142 -8.07 19.47 0.47
CA ALA A 142 -9.39 18.82 0.39
C ALA A 142 -9.46 17.55 -0.51
N GLY A 143 -8.32 16.90 -0.77
CA GLY A 143 -8.20 15.79 -1.73
C GLY A 143 -6.95 14.91 -1.51
N LEU A 144 -6.80 13.88 -2.36
CA LEU A 144 -5.69 12.90 -2.35
C LEU A 144 -4.39 13.51 -2.88
N TRP A 145 -3.83 14.51 -2.19
CA TRP A 145 -2.68 15.29 -2.66
C TRP A 145 -1.43 14.44 -2.94
N VAL A 146 -1.27 13.30 -2.24
CA VAL A 146 -0.10 12.42 -2.40
C VAL A 146 -0.25 11.51 -3.63
N ASN A 147 -1.40 11.47 -4.31
CA ASN A 147 -1.62 10.53 -5.42
C ASN A 147 -0.47 10.56 -6.46
N SER A 148 -0.06 11.76 -6.91
CA SER A 148 1.04 11.95 -7.86
C SER A 148 2.44 11.65 -7.29
N TYR A 149 2.58 11.62 -5.96
CA TYR A 149 3.82 11.36 -5.24
C TYR A 149 3.90 9.95 -4.65
N ASP A 150 2.80 9.19 -4.64
CA ASP A 150 2.72 7.88 -4.01
C ASP A 150 3.41 6.84 -4.90
N PRO A 151 4.52 6.23 -4.44
CA PRO A 151 5.21 5.19 -5.20
C PRO A 151 4.34 3.95 -5.46
N TRP A 152 3.34 3.70 -4.61
CA TRP A 152 2.41 2.59 -4.81
C TRP A 152 1.38 2.90 -5.91
N ALA A 153 0.95 4.16 -6.04
CA ALA A 153 0.17 4.64 -7.19
C ALA A 153 0.93 4.44 -8.49
N ALA A 154 2.17 4.97 -8.52
CA ALA A 154 3.02 4.90 -9.68
C ALA A 154 3.28 3.45 -10.10
N TYR A 155 3.45 2.55 -9.13
CA TYR A 155 3.57 1.11 -9.39
C TYR A 155 2.34 0.53 -10.11
N GLY A 156 1.12 0.89 -9.69
CA GLY A 156 -0.11 0.45 -10.34
C GLY A 156 -0.35 1.04 -11.74
N HIS A 157 0.31 2.15 -12.06
CA HIS A 157 0.25 2.79 -13.37
C HIS A 157 1.38 2.35 -14.32
N VAL A 158 2.34 1.52 -13.86
CA VAL A 158 3.43 1.02 -14.72
C VAL A 158 2.88 0.28 -15.95
N SER A 159 1.78 -0.46 -15.79
CA SER A 159 1.16 -1.19 -16.90
C SER A 159 0.34 -0.32 -17.84
N ALA A 160 0.09 0.95 -17.51
CA ALA A 160 -0.63 1.89 -18.38
C ALA A 160 0.25 2.46 -19.51
N GLY A 161 1.56 2.19 -19.48
CA GLY A 161 2.53 2.69 -20.45
C GLY A 161 3.36 3.86 -19.90
N ILE A 162 4.50 4.12 -20.54
CA ILE A 162 5.48 5.10 -20.06
C ILE A 162 5.01 6.55 -20.15
N GLU A 163 4.16 6.87 -21.14
CA GLU A 163 3.59 8.21 -21.32
C GLU A 163 2.66 8.58 -20.15
N SER A 164 1.72 7.69 -19.80
CA SER A 164 0.85 7.89 -18.62
C SER A 164 1.63 8.06 -17.31
N LEU A 165 2.78 7.37 -17.19
CA LEU A 165 3.67 7.56 -16.06
C LEU A 165 4.34 8.93 -16.06
N ILE A 166 4.75 9.46 -17.22
CA ILE A 166 5.44 10.75 -17.33
C ILE A 166 4.46 11.91 -17.10
N ASP A 167 3.23 11.80 -17.62
CA ASP A 167 2.28 12.90 -17.56
C ASP A 167 1.67 13.07 -16.17
N GLU A 168 1.24 11.98 -15.52
CA GLU A 168 0.49 12.04 -14.26
C GLU A 168 1.29 11.58 -13.02
N TYR A 169 2.31 10.73 -13.20
CA TYR A 169 2.96 10.00 -12.10
C TYR A 169 4.49 10.10 -12.07
N LEU A 170 5.10 11.07 -12.76
CA LEU A 170 6.56 11.11 -12.97
C LEU A 170 7.32 11.12 -11.65
N ILE A 171 6.87 11.97 -10.72
CA ILE A 171 7.51 12.15 -9.42
C ILE A 171 7.35 10.86 -8.58
N GLY A 172 6.14 10.31 -8.49
CA GLY A 172 5.88 9.04 -7.83
C GLY A 172 6.69 7.88 -8.42
N PHE A 173 6.90 7.86 -9.74
CA PHE A 173 7.72 6.85 -10.42
C PHE A 173 9.20 6.99 -10.08
N ILE A 174 9.76 8.21 -10.07
CA ILE A 174 11.13 8.46 -9.61
C ILE A 174 11.31 8.00 -8.16
N ILE A 175 10.36 8.35 -7.28
CA ILE A 175 10.36 7.92 -5.88
C ILE A 175 10.31 6.40 -5.78
N LEU A 176 9.47 5.72 -6.57
CA LEU A 176 9.39 4.27 -6.64
C LEU A 176 10.74 3.65 -7.02
N ILE A 177 11.40 4.14 -8.07
CA ILE A 177 12.72 3.65 -8.50
C ILE A 177 13.76 3.82 -7.38
N VAL A 178 13.81 4.99 -6.74
CA VAL A 178 14.71 5.25 -5.60
C VAL A 178 14.43 4.28 -4.45
N ILE A 179 13.15 4.01 -4.15
CA ILE A 179 12.75 3.07 -3.11
C ILE A 179 13.17 1.63 -3.46
N LEU A 180 12.99 1.21 -4.71
CA LEU A 180 13.35 -0.14 -5.17
C LEU A 180 14.86 -0.35 -5.14
N ILE A 181 15.65 0.62 -5.63
CA ILE A 181 17.11 0.61 -5.52
C ILE A 181 17.53 0.63 -4.05
N GLY A 182 16.93 1.50 -3.25
CA GLY A 182 17.15 1.56 -1.81
C GLY A 182 16.84 0.22 -1.12
N SER A 183 15.81 -0.50 -1.59
CA SER A 183 15.40 -1.81 -1.06
C SER A 183 16.29 -2.97 -1.54
N LEU A 184 16.96 -2.85 -2.69
CA LEU A 184 18.04 -3.78 -3.09
C LEU A 184 19.21 -3.70 -2.12
N LEU A 185 19.55 -2.51 -1.65
CA LEU A 185 20.68 -2.30 -0.74
C LEU A 185 20.28 -2.57 0.71
N TYR A 186 19.19 -1.95 1.17
CA TYR A 186 18.72 -1.97 2.55
C TYR A 186 17.29 -2.50 2.63
N ASP A 187 17.10 -3.67 3.25
CA ASP A 187 15.77 -4.28 3.41
C ASP A 187 14.73 -3.29 3.92
N ARG A 188 13.54 -3.29 3.30
CA ARG A 188 12.37 -2.49 3.73
C ARG A 188 12.67 -0.98 3.82
N PHE A 189 13.45 -0.43 2.88
CA PHE A 189 13.91 0.96 2.90
C PHE A 189 12.77 1.97 3.12
N PHE A 190 11.71 1.92 2.31
CA PHE A 190 10.56 2.82 2.45
C PHE A 190 9.80 2.58 3.76
N CYS A 191 9.54 1.33 4.12
CA CYS A 191 8.83 0.99 5.37
C CYS A 191 9.56 1.46 6.64
N LYS A 192 10.90 1.60 6.60
CA LYS A 192 11.73 2.09 7.70
C LYS A 192 11.76 3.61 7.78
N TYR A 193 11.88 4.29 6.63
CA TYR A 193 12.29 5.70 6.61
C TYR A 193 11.25 6.67 6.05
N LEU A 194 10.30 6.23 5.21
CA LEU A 194 9.43 7.14 4.47
C LEU A 194 7.93 6.82 4.59
N CYS A 195 7.56 5.60 4.97
CA CYS A 195 6.17 5.15 4.97
C CYS A 195 5.32 5.81 6.08
N PRO A 196 4.34 6.69 5.75
CA PRO A 196 3.48 7.34 6.73
C PRO A 196 2.59 6.34 7.48
N MET A 197 2.04 5.33 6.78
CA MET A 197 1.32 4.21 7.44
C MET A 197 2.22 3.43 8.41
N GLY A 198 3.51 3.30 8.08
CA GLY A 198 4.50 2.71 8.97
C GLY A 198 4.75 3.54 10.24
N ALA A 199 4.57 4.86 10.18
CA ALA A 199 4.60 5.74 11.35
C ALA A 199 3.34 5.57 12.20
N VAL A 200 2.15 5.63 11.58
CA VAL A 200 0.85 5.42 12.26
C VAL A 200 0.81 4.09 12.99
N TYR A 201 1.07 2.98 12.30
CA TYR A 201 1.09 1.67 12.96
C TYR A 201 2.22 1.55 13.98
N GLY A 202 3.33 2.29 13.80
CA GLY A 202 4.39 2.38 14.80
C GLY A 202 3.90 2.95 16.12
N ILE A 203 3.13 4.04 16.06
CA ILE A 203 2.49 4.68 17.22
C ILE A 203 1.47 3.74 17.85
N VAL A 204 0.53 3.21 17.06
CA VAL A 204 -0.53 2.32 17.56
C VAL A 204 0.04 1.05 18.16
N SER A 205 1.11 0.48 17.57
CA SER A 205 1.77 -0.73 18.09
C SER A 205 2.42 -0.56 19.47
N LYS A 206 2.59 0.67 19.97
CA LYS A 206 3.07 0.92 21.34
C LYS A 206 2.00 0.59 22.38
N LEU A 207 0.72 0.72 22.02
CA LEU A 207 -0.42 0.33 22.87
C LEU A 207 -0.65 -1.19 22.85
N SER A 208 -0.03 -1.90 21.91
CA SER A 208 -0.25 -3.34 21.73
C SER A 208 0.28 -4.16 22.91
N PRO A 209 -0.53 -5.10 23.46
CA PRO A 209 -0.09 -6.04 24.49
C PRO A 209 0.84 -7.12 23.92
N ALA A 210 0.94 -7.23 22.59
CA ALA A 210 1.81 -8.18 21.93
C ALA A 210 3.29 -7.77 22.05
N LYS A 211 4.17 -8.77 22.17
CA LYS A 211 5.63 -8.59 22.17
C LYS A 211 6.32 -9.89 21.76
N ILE A 212 7.56 -9.78 21.28
CA ILE A 212 8.45 -10.95 21.20
C ILE A 212 9.34 -10.92 22.45
N THR A 213 9.45 -12.04 23.16
CA THR A 213 10.26 -12.18 24.36
C THR A 213 11.42 -13.13 24.09
N ARG A 214 12.62 -12.74 24.52
CA ARG A 214 13.83 -13.56 24.52
C ARG A 214 14.02 -14.22 25.88
N ASN A 215 14.24 -15.52 25.89
CA ASN A 215 14.71 -16.25 27.06
C ASN A 215 16.24 -16.26 27.05
N GLU A 216 16.85 -15.61 28.04
CA GLU A 216 18.30 -15.42 28.12
C GLU A 216 19.01 -16.72 28.51
N ASN A 217 18.34 -17.60 29.27
CA ASN A 217 18.90 -18.87 29.76
C ASN A 217 19.08 -19.89 28.63
N THR A 218 18.26 -19.84 27.59
CA THR A 218 18.34 -20.75 26.43
C THR A 218 19.09 -20.13 25.25
N CYS A 219 19.31 -18.81 25.27
CA CYS A 219 19.93 -18.10 24.17
C CYS A 219 21.45 -18.22 24.17
N VAL A 220 22.01 -18.67 23.06
CA VAL A 220 23.47 -18.78 22.85
C VAL A 220 24.10 -17.57 22.15
N ASN A 221 23.41 -16.42 22.12
CA ASN A 221 23.90 -15.17 21.53
C ASN A 221 24.48 -15.25 20.10
N CYS A 222 24.01 -16.20 19.28
CA CYS A 222 24.51 -16.42 17.91
C CYS A 222 24.23 -15.30 16.88
N GLY A 223 23.39 -14.31 17.21
CA GLY A 223 23.07 -13.17 16.33
C GLY A 223 22.24 -13.49 15.07
N ILE A 224 21.79 -14.74 14.87
CA ILE A 224 21.01 -15.15 13.69
C ILE A 224 19.67 -14.39 13.60
N CYS A 225 19.05 -14.08 14.74
CA CYS A 225 17.83 -13.28 14.80
C CYS A 225 18.03 -11.85 14.26
N ASN A 226 19.15 -11.20 14.58
CA ASN A 226 19.52 -9.87 14.06
C ASN A 226 19.71 -9.93 12.53
N LYS A 227 20.45 -10.95 12.07
CA LYS A 227 20.72 -11.20 10.64
C LYS A 227 19.47 -11.52 9.82
N ASN A 228 18.37 -11.97 10.43
CA ASN A 228 17.10 -12.25 9.77
C ASN A 228 16.02 -11.18 10.02
N CYS A 229 16.28 -10.14 10.82
CA CYS A 229 15.31 -9.09 11.06
C CYS A 229 15.33 -8.08 9.90
N PRO A 230 14.27 -7.99 9.06
CA PRO A 230 14.27 -7.13 7.87
C PRO A 230 14.28 -5.63 8.20
N VAL A 231 13.98 -5.27 9.45
CA VAL A 231 13.98 -3.88 9.96
C VAL A 231 15.17 -3.59 10.89
N ASN A 232 16.23 -4.41 10.80
CA ASN A 232 17.51 -4.22 11.49
C ASN A 232 17.39 -4.06 13.03
N ILE A 233 16.43 -4.72 13.68
CA ILE A 233 16.36 -4.76 15.15
C ILE A 233 17.43 -5.72 15.67
N LYS A 234 18.21 -5.28 16.68
CA LYS A 234 19.17 -6.11 17.42
C LYS A 234 18.44 -7.00 18.44
N VAL A 235 17.69 -7.97 17.93
CA VAL A 235 16.85 -8.91 18.71
C VAL A 235 17.63 -9.63 19.82
N SER A 236 18.91 -9.99 19.61
CA SER A 236 19.72 -10.68 20.61
C SER A 236 20.04 -9.84 21.85
N GLU A 237 19.99 -8.51 21.74
CA GLU A 237 20.33 -7.55 22.80
C GLU A 237 19.09 -7.13 23.60
N LEU A 238 17.90 -7.61 23.24
CA LEU A 238 16.63 -7.20 23.84
C LEU A 238 15.96 -8.39 24.52
N LYS A 239 15.59 -8.22 25.80
CA LYS A 239 14.73 -9.17 26.52
C LYS A 239 13.29 -9.15 25.97
N GLU A 240 12.77 -7.96 25.67
CA GLU A 240 11.45 -7.78 25.08
C GLU A 240 11.53 -6.84 23.87
N ILE A 241 11.00 -7.27 22.74
CA ILE A 241 10.99 -6.49 21.51
C ILE A 241 9.67 -5.72 21.46
N LYS A 242 9.70 -4.48 21.97
CA LYS A 242 8.60 -3.51 21.93
C LYS A 242 8.83 -2.32 20.97
N SER A 243 9.80 -2.47 20.06
CA SER A 243 10.13 -1.44 19.08
C SER A 243 8.94 -1.11 18.18
N ALA A 244 8.75 0.19 17.87
CA ALA A 244 7.78 0.66 16.87
C ALA A 244 8.13 0.17 15.46
N GLU A 245 9.36 -0.28 15.22
CA GLU A 245 9.76 -0.82 13.91
C GLU A 245 9.46 -2.29 13.73
N CYS A 246 9.12 -3.04 14.79
CA CYS A 246 8.86 -4.46 14.67
C CYS A 246 7.59 -4.72 13.84
N ILE A 247 7.77 -5.18 12.59
CA ILE A 247 6.69 -5.58 11.67
C ILE A 247 6.08 -6.96 11.97
N ASN A 248 6.40 -7.53 13.14
CA ASN A 248 5.91 -8.82 13.61
C ASN A 248 5.92 -9.96 12.56
N CYS A 249 6.95 -9.99 11.70
CA CYS A 249 7.09 -10.95 10.61
C CYS A 249 7.47 -12.37 11.06
N GLN A 250 7.71 -12.58 12.36
CA GLN A 250 8.14 -13.85 12.96
C GLN A 250 9.49 -14.41 12.47
N SER A 251 10.19 -13.74 11.54
CA SER A 251 11.46 -14.24 10.95
C SER A 251 12.55 -14.52 11.97
N CYS A 252 12.63 -13.75 13.06
CA CYS A 252 13.60 -13.97 14.13
C CYS A 252 13.30 -15.24 14.95
N ILE A 253 12.01 -15.52 15.23
CA ILE A 253 11.56 -16.72 15.92
C ILE A 253 11.81 -17.95 15.04
N LEU A 254 11.37 -17.90 13.78
CA LEU A 254 11.47 -19.03 12.84
C LEU A 254 12.91 -19.39 12.47
N SER A 255 13.84 -18.43 12.52
CA SER A 255 15.25 -18.64 12.20
C SER A 255 16.10 -18.97 13.44
N CYS A 256 15.52 -19.00 14.64
CA CYS A 256 16.28 -19.31 15.86
C CYS A 256 16.68 -20.79 15.90
N PRO A 257 17.97 -21.13 16.13
CA PRO A 257 18.42 -22.52 16.19
C PRO A 257 18.07 -23.21 17.53
N LYS A 258 17.72 -22.44 18.56
CA LYS A 258 17.38 -22.94 19.90
C LYS A 258 15.88 -22.81 20.15
N ASN A 259 15.29 -23.86 20.70
CA ASN A 259 13.85 -23.91 20.99
C ASN A 259 13.52 -23.03 22.19
N ASN A 260 12.28 -22.53 22.23
CA ASN A 260 11.74 -21.73 23.35
C ASN A 260 12.67 -20.56 23.77
N THR A 261 13.43 -20.04 22.79
CA THR A 261 14.38 -18.94 23.01
C THR A 261 13.77 -17.61 22.62
N LEU A 262 12.99 -17.59 21.54
CA LEU A 262 12.22 -16.42 21.11
C LEU A 262 10.76 -16.86 20.97
N GLU A 263 9.86 -16.15 21.65
CA GLU A 263 8.44 -16.46 21.66
C GLU A 263 7.63 -15.18 21.39
N PHE A 264 6.58 -15.31 20.59
CA PHE A 264 5.57 -14.26 20.49
C PHE A 264 4.57 -14.42 21.63
N LYS A 265 4.36 -13.36 22.39
CA LYS A 265 3.46 -13.32 23.55
C LYS A 265 2.42 -12.22 23.38
N ILE A 266 1.18 -12.50 23.76
CA ILE A 266 0.16 -11.48 24.02
C ILE A 266 -0.03 -11.42 25.53
N SER A 267 0.31 -10.28 26.13
CA SER A 267 0.46 -10.12 27.57
C SER A 267 1.47 -11.16 28.12
N ASN A 268 1.00 -12.24 28.75
CA ASN A 268 1.83 -13.31 29.32
C ASN A 268 1.65 -14.67 28.63
N LYS A 269 0.76 -14.79 27.64
CA LYS A 269 0.48 -16.07 26.96
C LYS A 269 1.33 -16.20 25.70
N SER A 270 2.10 -17.29 25.60
CA SER A 270 2.89 -17.61 24.41
C SER A 270 1.99 -18.17 23.30
N ILE A 271 2.10 -17.63 22.10
CA ILE A 271 1.30 -18.04 20.93
C ILE A 271 2.27 -18.52 19.84
N LYS A 272 1.98 -19.69 19.27
CA LYS A 272 2.83 -20.25 18.21
C LYS A 272 2.74 -19.39 16.95
N PRO A 273 3.84 -19.24 16.17
CA PRO A 273 3.85 -18.41 14.97
C PRO A 273 2.76 -18.74 13.93
N VAL A 274 2.36 -20.02 13.81
CA VAL A 274 1.28 -20.43 12.90
C VAL A 274 -0.06 -19.80 13.27
N PHE A 275 -0.39 -19.75 14.57
CA PHE A 275 -1.62 -19.11 15.03
C PHE A 275 -1.59 -17.61 14.86
N VAL A 276 -0.42 -16.96 15.03
CA VAL A 276 -0.27 -15.53 14.75
C VAL A 276 -0.58 -15.25 13.28
N LEU A 277 0.00 -16.03 12.36
CA LEU A 277 -0.26 -15.92 10.94
C LEU A 277 -1.75 -16.12 10.64
N SER A 278 -2.35 -17.22 11.09
CA SER A 278 -3.77 -17.51 10.85
C SER A 278 -4.70 -16.44 11.43
N LEU A 279 -4.47 -15.98 12.66
CA LEU A 279 -5.32 -14.96 13.30
C LEU A 279 -5.24 -13.61 12.58
N VAL A 280 -4.06 -13.18 12.14
CA VAL A 280 -3.92 -11.94 11.37
C VAL A 280 -4.68 -12.02 10.04
N PHE A 281 -4.62 -13.16 9.36
CA PHE A 281 -5.35 -13.39 8.12
C PHE A 281 -6.86 -13.46 8.34
N VAL A 282 -7.31 -14.19 9.36
CA VAL A 282 -8.73 -14.29 9.72
C VAL A 282 -9.29 -12.92 10.10
N LEU A 283 -8.55 -12.11 10.86
CA LEU A 283 -8.99 -10.75 11.19
C LEU A 283 -9.06 -9.85 9.97
N PHE A 284 -8.07 -9.92 9.08
CA PHE A 284 -8.04 -9.11 7.88
C PHE A 284 -9.16 -9.46 6.91
N PHE A 285 -9.20 -10.73 6.45
CA PHE A 285 -10.19 -11.18 5.48
C PHE A 285 -11.57 -11.39 6.07
N GLY A 286 -11.66 -11.81 7.33
CA GLY A 286 -12.94 -11.92 8.04
C GLY A 286 -13.57 -10.54 8.24
N GLY A 287 -12.77 -9.51 8.57
CA GLY A 287 -13.26 -8.13 8.64
C GLY A 287 -13.77 -7.62 7.29
N ILE A 288 -13.03 -7.84 6.21
CA ILE A 288 -13.48 -7.50 4.85
C ILE A 288 -14.75 -8.30 4.48
N GLY A 289 -14.79 -9.59 4.79
CA GLY A 289 -15.95 -10.44 4.49
C GLY A 289 -17.21 -9.99 5.22
N ILE A 290 -17.12 -9.67 6.52
CA ILE A 290 -18.24 -9.16 7.32
C ILE A 290 -18.75 -7.84 6.75
N THR A 291 -17.85 -6.89 6.48
CA THR A 291 -18.23 -5.57 5.95
C THR A 291 -18.80 -5.65 4.53
N LYS A 292 -18.33 -6.60 3.72
CA LYS A 292 -18.93 -6.91 2.41
C LYS A 292 -20.34 -7.51 2.55
N LEU A 293 -20.56 -8.43 3.49
CA LEU A 293 -21.90 -8.99 3.76
C LEU A 293 -22.88 -7.94 4.28
N MET A 294 -22.39 -6.92 5.00
CA MET A 294 -23.18 -5.78 5.46
C MET A 294 -23.48 -4.76 4.35
N GLY A 295 -22.91 -4.91 3.14
CA GLY A 295 -23.10 -3.99 2.02
C GLY A 295 -22.40 -2.64 2.19
N ILE A 296 -21.41 -2.53 3.08
CA ILE A 296 -20.70 -1.26 3.35
C ILE A 296 -19.28 -1.24 2.81
N TYR A 297 -18.80 -2.35 2.23
CA TYR A 297 -17.46 -2.47 1.67
C TYR A 297 -17.50 -2.38 0.14
N GLU A 298 -17.28 -1.17 -0.38
CA GLU A 298 -17.15 -0.89 -1.81
C GLU A 298 -15.73 -0.38 -2.12
N ILE A 299 -15.10 -0.95 -3.15
CA ILE A 299 -13.72 -0.63 -3.56
C ILE A 299 -13.62 -0.23 -5.04
N THR A 300 -14.72 -0.32 -5.77
CA THR A 300 -14.86 0.15 -7.15
C THR A 300 -15.66 1.45 -7.16
N LEU A 301 -15.45 2.27 -8.17
CA LEU A 301 -16.26 3.45 -8.40
C LEU A 301 -17.72 3.04 -8.68
N PRO A 302 -18.72 3.77 -8.18
CA PRO A 302 -20.07 3.62 -8.71
C PRO A 302 -20.05 3.96 -10.21
N PRO A 303 -20.89 3.30 -11.03
CA PRO A 303 -21.01 3.65 -12.44
C PRO A 303 -21.44 5.12 -12.58
N ILE A 304 -20.85 5.82 -13.56
CA ILE A 304 -21.21 7.20 -13.88
C ILE A 304 -22.63 7.17 -14.46
N THR A 305 -23.57 7.75 -13.73
CA THR A 305 -24.98 7.89 -14.15
C THR A 305 -25.28 9.34 -14.52
N SER A 306 -26.43 9.60 -15.13
CA SER A 306 -26.89 10.96 -15.48
C SER A 306 -27.07 11.91 -14.29
N GLU A 307 -26.99 11.40 -13.06
CA GLU A 307 -27.01 12.19 -11.82
C GLU A 307 -25.60 12.56 -11.33
N THR A 308 -24.56 11.94 -11.89
CA THR A 308 -23.16 12.17 -11.53
C THR A 308 -22.66 13.42 -12.23
N LYS A 309 -22.27 14.45 -11.48
CA LYS A 309 -21.62 15.65 -12.03
C LYS A 309 -20.12 15.56 -11.79
N ILE A 310 -19.37 15.43 -12.88
CA ILE A 310 -17.91 15.36 -12.87
C ILE A 310 -17.38 16.75 -13.25
N ASN A 311 -16.41 17.25 -12.49
CA ASN A 311 -15.69 18.46 -12.90
C ASN A 311 -14.61 18.11 -13.93
N PRO A 312 -14.24 19.03 -14.86
CA PRO A 312 -13.20 18.77 -15.86
C PRO A 312 -11.85 18.31 -15.27
N GLU A 313 -11.53 18.69 -14.03
CA GLU A 313 -10.31 18.29 -13.30
C GLU A 313 -10.33 16.83 -12.82
N GLU A 314 -11.52 16.23 -12.73
CA GLU A 314 -11.72 14.85 -12.29
C GLU A 314 -11.67 13.85 -13.46
N ILE A 315 -11.61 14.34 -14.70
CA ILE A 315 -11.53 13.52 -15.91
C ILE A 315 -10.26 12.66 -15.88
N LYS A 316 -10.41 11.35 -16.02
CA LYS A 316 -9.29 10.39 -16.04
C LYS A 316 -9.13 9.75 -17.41
N GLY A 317 -7.88 9.45 -17.77
CA GLY A 317 -7.56 8.84 -19.07
C GLY A 317 -8.24 7.49 -19.33
N TYR A 318 -8.68 6.77 -18.28
CA TYR A 318 -9.42 5.51 -18.46
C TYR A 318 -10.91 5.69 -18.78
N MET A 319 -11.47 6.90 -18.63
CA MET A 319 -12.88 7.16 -18.89
C MET A 319 -13.17 7.12 -20.39
N THR A 320 -14.34 6.58 -20.77
CA THR A 320 -14.81 6.56 -22.15
C THR A 320 -15.44 7.89 -22.56
N LEU A 321 -15.53 8.17 -23.87
CA LEU A 321 -16.23 9.36 -24.37
C LEU A 321 -17.70 9.39 -23.92
N GLU A 322 -18.35 8.23 -23.85
CA GLU A 322 -19.71 8.08 -23.32
C GLU A 322 -19.80 8.42 -21.83
N GLU A 323 -18.87 7.91 -21.01
CA GLU A 323 -18.80 8.22 -19.58
C GLU A 323 -18.58 9.72 -19.33
N LEU A 324 -17.77 10.39 -20.15
CA LEU A 324 -17.57 11.84 -20.08
C LEU A 324 -18.84 12.62 -20.44
N SER A 325 -19.54 12.23 -21.50
CA SER A 325 -20.79 12.87 -21.90
C SER A 325 -21.83 12.79 -20.78
N ILE A 326 -21.97 11.61 -20.17
CA ILE A 326 -22.88 11.39 -19.03
C ILE A 326 -22.42 12.23 -17.83
N GLY A 327 -21.15 12.14 -17.44
CA GLY A 327 -20.62 12.80 -16.24
C GLY A 327 -20.56 14.33 -16.32
N LEU A 328 -20.32 14.90 -17.50
CA LEU A 328 -20.36 16.35 -17.75
C LEU A 328 -21.77 16.86 -18.04
N SER A 329 -22.78 15.98 -18.07
CA SER A 329 -24.15 16.32 -18.49
C SER A 329 -24.17 17.06 -19.85
N THR A 330 -23.29 16.66 -20.76
CA THR A 330 -23.05 17.33 -22.06
C THR A 330 -23.34 16.35 -23.19
N ASP A 331 -23.96 16.81 -24.27
CA ASP A 331 -24.26 15.94 -25.42
C ASP A 331 -22.96 15.35 -26.00
N ILE A 332 -23.01 14.07 -26.38
CA ILE A 332 -21.83 13.35 -26.90
C ILE A 332 -21.22 14.09 -28.11
N ASN A 333 -22.03 14.69 -28.98
CA ASN A 333 -21.51 15.39 -30.16
C ASN A 333 -20.80 16.69 -29.77
N GLU A 334 -21.24 17.33 -28.67
CA GLU A 334 -20.56 18.50 -28.12
C GLU A 334 -19.22 18.11 -27.48
N VAL A 335 -19.13 16.93 -26.84
CA VAL A 335 -17.85 16.38 -26.35
C VAL A 335 -16.88 16.15 -27.51
N TYR A 336 -17.33 15.53 -28.60
CA TYR A 336 -16.50 15.31 -29.79
C TYR A 336 -16.03 16.64 -30.39
N LYS A 337 -16.93 17.63 -30.48
CA LYS A 337 -16.61 18.94 -31.01
C LYS A 337 -15.61 19.69 -30.13
N LYS A 338 -15.80 19.71 -28.80
CA LYS A 338 -14.88 20.38 -27.87
C LYS A 338 -13.49 19.74 -27.89
N LEU A 339 -13.41 18.43 -28.09
CA LEU A 339 -12.14 17.70 -28.14
C LEU A 339 -11.49 17.65 -29.54
N ASP A 340 -12.11 18.27 -30.55
CA ASP A 340 -11.69 18.19 -31.96
C ASP A 340 -11.57 16.73 -32.49
N LEU A 341 -12.51 15.85 -32.10
CA LEU A 341 -12.50 14.43 -32.45
C LEU A 341 -13.40 14.13 -33.66
N PRO A 342 -12.97 13.28 -34.60
CA PRO A 342 -13.82 12.79 -35.67
C PRO A 342 -14.86 11.79 -35.12
N GLU A 343 -16.08 11.82 -35.65
CA GLU A 343 -17.17 10.90 -35.29
C GLU A 343 -16.86 9.41 -35.57
N SER A 344 -15.78 9.11 -36.29
CA SER A 344 -15.30 7.75 -36.55
C SER A 344 -14.74 7.04 -35.30
N ILE A 345 -14.39 7.79 -34.26
CA ILE A 345 -13.94 7.22 -32.97
C ILE A 345 -15.15 6.68 -32.22
N LEU A 346 -15.09 5.43 -31.77
CA LEU A 346 -16.19 4.79 -31.05
C LEU A 346 -16.40 5.43 -29.67
N LYS A 347 -17.65 5.53 -29.21
CA LYS A 347 -18.02 6.20 -27.95
C LYS A 347 -17.49 5.49 -26.70
N ASP A 348 -17.22 4.19 -26.80
CA ASP A 348 -16.60 3.37 -25.75
C ASP A 348 -15.06 3.47 -25.75
N THR A 349 -14.48 4.24 -26.67
CA THR A 349 -13.03 4.51 -26.69
C THR A 349 -12.65 5.31 -25.46
N LYS A 350 -11.59 4.88 -24.78
CA LYS A 350 -11.04 5.59 -23.62
C LYS A 350 -10.22 6.78 -24.06
N LEU A 351 -10.25 7.87 -23.29
CA LEU A 351 -9.47 9.09 -23.55
C LEU A 351 -7.98 8.79 -23.85
N LYS A 352 -7.33 7.97 -23.03
CA LYS A 352 -5.91 7.64 -23.20
C LYS A 352 -5.60 6.83 -24.46
N ASP A 353 -6.60 6.18 -25.04
CA ASP A 353 -6.47 5.32 -26.22
C ASP A 353 -6.76 6.08 -27.52
N ILE A 354 -7.31 7.31 -27.44
CA ILE A 354 -7.56 8.19 -28.60
C ILE A 354 -6.27 8.52 -29.34
N LYS A 355 -5.15 8.63 -28.61
CA LYS A 355 -3.83 8.89 -29.19
C LYS A 355 -3.38 7.84 -30.22
N ASN A 356 -3.91 6.62 -30.13
CA ASN A 356 -3.63 5.56 -31.11
C ASN A 356 -4.18 5.91 -32.50
N THR A 357 -5.16 6.81 -32.55
CA THR A 357 -5.80 7.30 -33.78
C THR A 357 -5.36 8.74 -34.10
N ILE A 358 -5.16 9.57 -33.08
CA ILE A 358 -4.75 10.98 -33.20
C ILE A 358 -3.50 11.21 -32.34
N PRO A 359 -2.28 11.13 -32.92
CA PRO A 359 -1.04 11.12 -32.15
C PRO A 359 -0.82 12.33 -31.23
N ASP A 360 -1.36 13.49 -31.58
CA ASP A 360 -1.24 14.74 -30.80
C ASP A 360 -2.29 14.88 -29.69
N PHE A 361 -3.14 13.87 -29.48
CA PHE A 361 -4.17 13.90 -28.44
C PHE A 361 -3.58 13.58 -27.06
N ASP A 362 -3.73 14.50 -26.11
CA ASP A 362 -3.36 14.31 -24.72
C ASP A 362 -4.54 14.57 -23.76
N VAL A 363 -4.51 13.91 -22.60
CA VAL A 363 -5.61 13.93 -21.63
C VAL A 363 -5.69 15.27 -20.88
N GLU A 364 -4.57 15.97 -20.67
CA GLU A 364 -4.57 17.28 -20.01
C GLU A 364 -5.19 18.36 -20.90
N GLY A 365 -4.82 18.40 -22.17
CA GLY A 365 -5.46 19.23 -23.19
C GLY A 365 -6.95 18.92 -23.32
N ALA A 366 -7.35 17.65 -23.17
CA ALA A 366 -8.76 17.30 -23.10
C ALA A 366 -9.46 17.90 -21.85
N ARG A 367 -8.82 17.89 -20.67
CA ARG A 367 -9.33 18.55 -19.46
C ARG A 367 -9.51 20.05 -19.67
N GLU A 368 -8.54 20.71 -20.29
CA GLU A 368 -8.60 22.15 -20.57
C GLU A 368 -9.69 22.51 -21.57
N LYS A 369 -9.85 21.74 -22.65
CA LYS A 369 -10.90 21.96 -23.67
C LYS A 369 -12.31 21.69 -23.15
N LEU A 370 -12.45 20.88 -22.09
CA LEU A 370 -13.73 20.52 -21.48
C LEU A 370 -14.10 21.36 -20.25
N ARG A 371 -13.22 22.28 -19.82
CA ARG A 371 -13.60 23.41 -18.95
C ARG A 371 -14.58 24.34 -19.65
#